data_AF-A0A162KT82-F1
#
_entry.id   AF-A0A162KT82-F1
#
_cell.length_a   1.000
_cell.length_b   1.000
_cell.length_c   1.000
_cell.angle_alpha   90.00
_cell.angle_beta   90.00
_cell.angle_gamma   90.00
#
_symmetry.space_group_name_H-M   'P 1'
#
loop_
_entity.id
_entity.type
_entity.pdbx_description
1 polymer ?
#
loop_
_entity_poly.entity_id
_entity_poly.type
_entity_poly.pdbx_seq_one_letter_code
_entity_poly.pdbx_strand_id
1 'polypeptide(L)'
;MLSKKHKYIIYKLSDDFKEIVVEDASNDKDWENFREKLINATSKSKTGAVGKGPRYAVYDFEYSLASGDGIRNKIVFIAWSPDDAGVQPKMIYASSKEALKRSLTGIASELQANDSDDIEYDTILKTVSKGLAASS
;
A
#
# COMPACT_ATOMS: atom_id res chain seq x y z
N MET A 1 -11.20 -10.77 7.57
CA MET A 1 -9.84 -11.21 7.20
C MET A 1 -9.73 -11.15 5.70
N LEU A 2 -8.63 -10.59 5.15
CA LEU A 2 -8.27 -10.86 3.74
C LEU A 2 -8.23 -12.39 3.62
N SER A 3 -9.29 -12.98 3.09
CA SER A 3 -9.29 -14.41 2.76
C SER A 3 -8.10 -14.63 1.83
N LYS A 4 -7.33 -15.71 2.04
CA LYS A 4 -6.09 -16.13 1.36
C LYS A 4 -6.15 -16.24 -0.19
N LYS A 5 -6.83 -15.32 -0.87
CA LYS A 5 -7.17 -15.32 -2.29
C LYS A 5 -6.47 -14.23 -3.07
N HIS A 6 -5.80 -13.28 -2.42
CA HIS A 6 -5.06 -12.20 -3.08
C HIS A 6 -3.75 -11.93 -2.35
N LYS A 7 -2.66 -11.80 -3.11
CA LYS A 7 -1.34 -11.35 -2.64
C LYS A 7 -1.35 -9.86 -2.32
N TYR A 8 -2.10 -9.08 -3.09
CA TYR A 8 -2.36 -7.68 -2.79
C TYR A 8 -3.74 -7.22 -3.26
N ILE A 9 -4.19 -6.13 -2.65
CA ILE A 9 -5.35 -5.34 -3.08
C ILE A 9 -4.93 -3.88 -3.11
N ILE A 10 -5.15 -3.21 -4.24
CA ILE A 10 -4.95 -1.77 -4.42
C ILE A 10 -6.32 -1.09 -4.36
N TYR A 11 -6.41 -0.03 -3.57
CA TYR A 11 -7.59 0.80 -3.40
C TYR A 11 -7.32 2.22 -3.89
N LYS A 12 -8.36 2.84 -4.43
CA LYS A 12 -8.38 4.26 -4.77
C LYS A 12 -9.62 4.93 -4.21
N LEU A 13 -9.60 6.26 -4.13
CA LEU A 13 -10.83 7.02 -4.00
C LEU A 13 -11.59 7.04 -5.33
N SER A 14 -12.92 7.03 -5.25
CA SER A 14 -13.80 7.31 -6.38
C SER A 14 -13.48 8.67 -7.00
N ASP A 15 -13.85 8.88 -8.26
CA ASP A 15 -13.56 10.14 -8.98
C ASP A 15 -14.22 11.36 -8.30
N ASP A 16 -15.28 11.15 -7.51
CA ASP A 16 -15.93 12.19 -6.70
C ASP A 16 -15.36 12.33 -5.28
N PHE A 17 -14.34 11.53 -4.95
CA PHE A 17 -13.64 11.45 -3.67
C PHE A 17 -14.50 11.08 -2.45
N LYS A 18 -15.63 10.40 -2.65
CA LYS A 18 -16.54 10.05 -1.55
C LYS A 18 -16.37 8.63 -1.02
N GLU A 19 -15.89 7.72 -1.84
CA GLU A 19 -15.82 6.31 -1.50
C GLU A 19 -14.44 5.75 -1.80
N ILE A 20 -14.02 4.76 -1.01
CA ILE A 20 -12.82 3.98 -1.29
C ILE A 20 -13.26 2.72 -2.02
N VAL A 21 -12.73 2.53 -3.22
CA VAL A 21 -13.07 1.42 -4.11
C VAL A 21 -11.83 0.57 -4.38
N VAL A 22 -12.03 -0.71 -4.65
CA VAL A 22 -10.95 -1.59 -5.13
C VAL A 22 -10.61 -1.19 -6.56
N GLU A 23 -9.35 -0.85 -6.80
CA GLU A 23 -8.82 -0.63 -8.15
C GLU A 23 -8.33 -1.94 -8.75
N ASP A 24 -7.59 -2.73 -7.97
CA ASP A 24 -7.02 -4.00 -8.42
C ASP A 24 -6.88 -4.99 -7.25
N ALA A 25 -7.00 -6.27 -7.54
CA ALA A 25 -6.78 -7.36 -6.59
C ALA A 25 -6.17 -8.56 -7.31
N SER A 26 -4.97 -8.96 -6.90
CA SER A 26 -4.18 -9.96 -7.63
C SER A 26 -3.49 -10.94 -6.71
N ASN A 27 -3.14 -12.11 -7.26
CA ASN A 27 -2.27 -13.12 -6.63
C ASN A 27 -0.82 -13.06 -7.12
N ASP A 28 -0.51 -12.07 -7.95
CA ASP A 28 0.84 -11.89 -8.47
C ASP A 28 1.83 -11.65 -7.32
N LYS A 29 2.87 -12.47 -7.29
CA LYS A 29 3.93 -12.45 -6.28
C LYS A 29 5.09 -11.54 -6.67
N ASP A 30 5.14 -11.09 -7.92
CA ASP A 30 6.16 -10.19 -8.37
C ASP A 30 5.97 -8.81 -7.72
N TRP A 31 6.98 -8.39 -6.95
CA TRP A 31 6.96 -7.12 -6.25
C TRP A 31 6.99 -5.95 -7.23
N GLU A 32 7.76 -6.07 -8.32
CA GLU A 32 7.91 -4.96 -9.27
C GLU A 32 6.61 -4.72 -10.04
N ASN A 33 5.88 -5.77 -10.42
CA ASN A 33 4.55 -5.60 -11.04
C ASN A 33 3.57 -4.86 -10.13
N PHE A 34 3.61 -5.14 -8.82
CA PHE A 34 2.81 -4.42 -7.84
C PHE A 34 3.28 -2.95 -7.69
N ARG A 35 4.59 -2.74 -7.57
CA ARG A 35 5.21 -1.43 -7.41
C ARG A 35 4.94 -0.53 -8.61
N GLU A 36 5.09 -1.04 -9.82
CA GLU A 36 4.81 -0.30 -11.06
C GLU A 36 3.35 0.18 -11.12
N LYS A 37 2.39 -0.62 -10.63
CA LYS A 37 0.98 -0.19 -10.57
C LYS A 37 0.78 1.03 -9.68
N LEU A 38 1.49 1.12 -8.56
CA LEU A 38 1.45 2.29 -7.68
C LEU A 38 2.12 3.50 -8.33
N ILE A 39 3.34 3.33 -8.86
CA ILE A 39 4.13 4.42 -9.45
C ILE A 39 3.44 5.03 -10.69
N ASN A 40 2.82 4.18 -11.51
CA ASN A 40 2.13 4.57 -12.73
C ASN A 40 0.65 4.93 -12.49
N ALA A 41 0.16 4.84 -11.24
CA ALA A 41 -1.21 5.19 -10.92
C ALA A 41 -1.48 6.66 -11.23
N THR A 42 -2.58 6.89 -11.96
CA THR A 42 -3.06 8.22 -12.27
C THR A 42 -4.46 8.43 -11.72
N SER A 43 -4.85 9.67 -11.49
CA SER A 43 -6.20 10.03 -11.08
C SER A 43 -6.65 11.29 -11.76
N LYS A 44 -7.94 11.31 -12.08
CA LYS A 44 -8.60 12.45 -12.69
C LYS A 44 -9.14 13.34 -11.58
N SER A 45 -8.78 14.62 -11.59
CA SER A 45 -9.33 15.61 -10.68
C SER A 45 -10.76 15.99 -11.09
N LYS A 46 -11.46 16.73 -10.22
CA LYS A 46 -12.79 17.29 -10.54
C LYS A 46 -12.77 18.24 -11.76
N THR A 47 -11.63 18.86 -12.08
CA THR A 47 -11.47 19.72 -13.26
C THR A 47 -11.15 18.93 -14.53
N GLY A 48 -11.04 17.60 -14.43
CA GLY A 48 -10.71 16.71 -15.52
C GLY A 48 -9.21 16.56 -15.80
N ALA A 49 -8.35 17.24 -15.04
CA ALA A 49 -6.90 17.09 -15.15
C ALA A 49 -6.48 15.70 -14.67
N VAL A 50 -5.62 15.03 -15.45
CA VAL A 50 -5.02 13.75 -15.07
C VAL A 50 -3.64 14.02 -14.49
N GLY A 51 -3.40 13.50 -13.29
CA GLY A 51 -2.09 13.58 -12.63
C GLY A 51 -1.79 12.31 -11.88
N LYS A 52 -0.68 12.29 -11.13
CA LYS A 52 -0.36 11.17 -10.25
C LYS A 52 -1.47 10.94 -9.23
N GLY A 53 -1.82 9.68 -9.07
CA GLY A 53 -2.93 9.24 -8.25
C GLY A 53 -2.42 8.54 -7.00
N PRO A 54 -2.64 9.09 -5.80
CA PRO A 54 -2.40 8.36 -4.56
C PRO A 54 -3.19 7.05 -4.53
N ARG A 55 -2.68 6.04 -3.83
CA ARG A 55 -3.31 4.73 -3.66
C ARG A 55 -3.13 4.23 -2.25
N TYR A 56 -4.05 3.41 -1.79
CA TYR A 56 -3.76 2.53 -0.67
C TYR A 56 -3.54 1.14 -1.21
N ALA A 57 -2.72 0.36 -0.54
CA ALA A 57 -2.59 -1.04 -0.82
C ALA A 57 -2.52 -1.85 0.46
N VAL A 58 -3.02 -3.07 0.38
CA VAL A 58 -2.77 -4.11 1.37
C VAL A 58 -1.99 -5.18 0.66
N TYR A 59 -0.82 -5.54 1.19
CA TYR A 59 0.06 -6.53 0.62
C TYR A 59 0.38 -7.60 1.66
N ASP A 60 0.22 -8.87 1.31
CA ASP A 60 0.66 -10.00 2.14
C ASP A 60 2.15 -10.25 1.91
N PHE A 61 3.00 -9.56 2.68
CA PHE A 61 4.44 -9.52 2.46
C PHE A 61 5.08 -10.76 3.06
N GLU A 62 5.66 -11.60 2.19
CA GLU A 62 6.32 -12.84 2.54
C GLU A 62 7.83 -12.61 2.55
N TYR A 63 8.51 -12.96 3.64
CA TYR A 63 9.94 -12.78 3.79
C TYR A 63 10.56 -13.92 4.59
N SER A 64 11.83 -14.22 4.27
CA SER A 64 12.60 -15.24 4.97
C SER A 64 13.33 -14.62 6.17
N LEU A 65 13.38 -15.35 7.28
CA LEU A 65 14.22 -14.96 8.41
C LEU A 65 15.68 -15.31 8.13
N ALA A 66 16.58 -14.37 8.43
CA ALA A 66 18.02 -14.57 8.27
C ALA A 66 18.58 -15.72 9.13
N SER A 67 17.88 -16.10 10.22
CA SER A 67 18.26 -17.21 11.09
C SER A 67 17.98 -18.61 10.51
N GLY A 68 17.27 -18.70 9.38
CA GLY A 68 16.87 -19.98 8.78
C GLY A 68 15.59 -20.59 9.37
N ASP A 69 14.93 -19.93 10.33
CA ASP A 69 13.71 -20.40 11.01
C ASP A 69 12.41 -20.26 10.16
N GLY A 70 12.54 -20.36 8.84
CA GLY A 70 11.42 -20.42 7.90
C GLY A 70 10.93 -19.09 7.33
N ILE A 71 9.86 -19.20 6.56
CA ILE A 71 9.19 -18.11 5.85
C ILE A 71 8.09 -17.53 6.75
N ARG A 72 8.04 -16.21 6.88
CA ARG A 72 6.96 -15.49 7.56
C ARG A 72 6.21 -14.61 6.58
N ASN A 73 4.94 -14.38 6.87
CA ASN A 73 4.13 -13.42 6.14
C ASN A 73 3.53 -12.39 7.09
N LYS A 74 3.44 -11.14 6.65
CA LYS A 74 2.83 -10.02 7.38
C LYS A 74 1.95 -9.23 6.43
N ILE A 75 0.74 -8.92 6.87
CA ILE A 75 -0.12 -7.99 6.13
C ILE A 75 0.41 -6.56 6.35
N VAL A 76 0.83 -5.93 5.27
CA VAL A 76 1.34 -4.56 5.26
C VAL A 76 0.30 -3.66 4.62
N PHE A 77 -0.04 -2.58 5.30
CA PHE A 77 -0.82 -1.49 4.73
C PHE A 77 0.14 -0.44 4.19
N ILE A 78 0.00 -0.09 2.91
CA ILE A 78 0.85 0.87 2.19
C ILE A 78 -0.03 2.05 1.80
N ALA A 79 0.29 3.25 2.27
CA ALA A 79 -0.31 4.50 1.83
C ALA A 79 0.67 5.18 0.86
N TRP A 80 0.40 5.03 -0.44
CA TRP A 80 1.16 5.64 -1.52
C TRP A 80 0.59 7.02 -1.86
N SER A 81 1.38 8.06 -1.70
CA SER A 81 0.99 9.45 -1.95
C SER A 81 2.15 10.22 -2.56
N PRO A 82 2.37 10.12 -3.88
CA PRO A 82 3.56 10.70 -4.50
C PRO A 82 3.61 12.21 -4.34
N ASP A 83 4.80 12.77 -4.15
CA ASP A 83 4.98 14.20 -3.84
C ASP A 83 4.44 15.15 -4.92
N ASP A 84 4.50 14.72 -6.18
CA ASP A 84 3.98 15.41 -7.36
C ASP A 84 2.46 15.27 -7.55
N ALA A 85 1.77 14.51 -6.69
CA ALA A 85 0.30 14.48 -6.69
C ALA A 85 -0.29 15.82 -6.24
N GLY A 86 -1.47 16.14 -6.77
CA GLY A 86 -2.19 17.37 -6.42
C GLY A 86 -2.46 17.49 -4.92
N VAL A 87 -2.44 18.71 -4.38
CA VAL A 87 -2.64 18.97 -2.94
C VAL A 87 -3.98 18.42 -2.44
N GLN A 88 -5.06 18.65 -3.18
CA GLN A 88 -6.40 18.19 -2.82
C GLN A 88 -6.47 16.65 -2.66
N PRO A 89 -6.10 15.82 -3.65
CA PRO A 89 -6.13 14.38 -3.47
C PRO A 89 -5.22 13.92 -2.32
N LYS A 90 -4.00 14.46 -2.17
CA LYS A 90 -3.14 14.12 -1.02
C LYS A 90 -3.83 14.35 0.33
N MET A 91 -4.51 15.48 0.48
CA MET A 91 -5.25 15.81 1.71
C MET A 91 -6.40 14.83 1.97
N ILE A 92 -7.19 14.48 0.95
CA ILE A 92 -8.33 13.57 1.13
C ILE A 92 -7.82 12.16 1.44
N TYR A 93 -6.79 11.68 0.73
CA TYR A 93 -6.16 10.40 1.02
C TYR A 93 -5.54 10.36 2.44
N ALA A 94 -4.92 11.44 2.91
CA ALA A 94 -4.45 11.48 4.30
C ALA A 94 -5.62 11.37 5.31
N SER A 95 -6.74 12.05 5.03
CA SER A 95 -7.92 12.06 5.90
C SER A 95 -8.67 10.73 5.94
N SER A 96 -8.74 10.01 4.81
CA SER A 96 -9.48 8.75 4.68
C SER A 96 -8.67 7.52 5.10
N LYS A 97 -7.34 7.66 5.28
CA LYS A 97 -6.40 6.56 5.58
C LYS A 97 -6.83 5.74 6.80
N GLU A 98 -7.08 6.41 7.93
CA GLU A 98 -7.39 5.73 9.19
C GLU A 98 -8.74 4.99 9.14
N ALA A 99 -9.72 5.51 8.40
CA ALA A 99 -11.01 4.87 8.22
C ALA A 99 -10.86 3.54 7.45
N LEU A 100 -10.09 3.54 6.37
CA LEU A 100 -9.79 2.31 5.63
C LEU A 100 -8.97 1.32 6.48
N LYS A 101 -7.93 1.80 7.16
CA LYS A 101 -7.08 0.96 7.99
C LYS A 101 -7.87 0.23 9.07
N ARG A 102 -8.85 0.91 9.69
CA ARG A 102 -9.74 0.33 10.71
C ARG A 102 -10.74 -0.69 10.16
N SER A 103 -11.14 -0.58 8.90
CA SER A 103 -12.02 -1.56 8.27
C SER A 103 -11.27 -2.85 7.87
N LEU A 104 -9.95 -2.76 7.77
CA LEU A 104 -9.06 -3.88 7.49
C LEU A 104 -8.67 -4.59 8.79
N THR A 105 -8.51 -5.92 8.72
CA THR A 105 -8.19 -6.77 9.88
C THR A 105 -6.84 -7.44 9.66
N GLY A 106 -6.03 -7.52 10.71
CA GLY A 106 -4.75 -8.24 10.68
C GLY A 106 -3.57 -7.46 10.08
N ILE A 107 -3.69 -6.13 9.91
CA ILE A 107 -2.55 -5.29 9.52
C ILE A 107 -1.48 -5.40 10.61
N ALA A 108 -0.31 -5.90 10.21
CA ALA A 108 0.84 -6.08 11.08
C ALA A 108 1.81 -4.89 11.02
N SER A 109 1.82 -4.15 9.91
CA SER A 109 2.69 -3.00 9.71
C SER A 109 2.05 -2.00 8.76
N GLU A 110 2.40 -0.73 8.94
CA GLU A 110 1.98 0.38 8.08
C GLU A 110 3.22 1.02 7.48
N LEU A 111 3.15 1.34 6.19
CA LEU A 111 4.12 2.13 5.45
C LEU A 111 3.41 3.33 4.84
N GLN A 112 3.98 4.52 5.03
CA GLN A 112 3.65 5.70 4.25
C GLN A 112 4.80 5.96 3.28
N ALA A 113 4.48 6.14 1.99
CA ALA A 113 5.45 6.30 0.93
C ALA A 113 5.05 7.46 0.00
N ASN A 114 6.01 8.31 -0.31
CA ASN A 114 5.84 9.49 -1.15
C ASN A 114 6.77 9.50 -2.37
N ASP A 115 7.77 8.62 -2.41
CA ASP A 115 8.64 8.42 -3.57
C ASP A 115 8.82 6.94 -3.94
N SER A 116 9.36 6.69 -5.13
CA SER A 116 9.54 5.32 -5.64
C SER A 116 10.48 4.45 -4.80
N ASP A 117 11.31 5.07 -3.97
CA ASP A 117 12.38 4.45 -3.21
C ASP A 117 11.85 3.97 -1.84
N ASP A 118 10.84 4.67 -1.31
CA ASP A 118 10.06 4.27 -0.13
C ASP A 118 9.35 2.91 -0.30
N ILE A 119 9.00 2.57 -1.55
CA ILE A 119 8.33 1.31 -1.92
C ILE A 119 9.26 0.29 -2.59
N GLU A 120 10.58 0.49 -2.50
CA GLU A 120 11.52 -0.58 -2.84
C GLU A 120 11.36 -1.78 -1.91
N TYR A 121 11.59 -2.98 -2.46
CA TYR A 121 11.45 -4.23 -1.73
C TYR A 121 12.27 -4.22 -0.42
N ASP A 122 13.50 -3.72 -0.46
CA ASP A 122 14.39 -3.65 0.70
C ASP A 122 13.88 -2.69 1.78
N THR A 123 13.24 -1.59 1.38
CA THR A 123 12.64 -0.62 2.31
C THR A 123 11.46 -1.24 3.05
N ILE A 124 10.60 -1.98 2.34
CA ILE A 124 9.51 -2.73 2.96
C ILE A 124 10.04 -3.84 3.85
N LEU A 125 11.02 -4.62 3.37
CA LEU A 125 11.64 -5.69 4.12
C LEU A 125 12.19 -5.20 5.46
N LYS A 126 12.88 -4.05 5.47
CA LYS A 126 13.35 -3.39 6.70
C LYS A 126 12.19 -3.00 7.62
N THR A 127 11.11 -2.45 7.07
CA THR A 127 9.93 -2.03 7.84
C THR A 127 9.23 -3.22 8.50
N VAL A 128 9.00 -4.31 7.77
CA VAL A 128 8.31 -5.50 8.28
C VAL A 128 9.17 -6.33 9.23
N SER A 129 10.50 -6.35 9.02
CA SER A 129 11.44 -7.12 9.86
C SER A 129 11.76 -6.41 11.18
N LYS A 130 11.79 -5.08 11.23
CA LYS A 130 12.02 -4.30 12.46
C LYS A 130 11.03 -4.61 13.59
N GLY A 131 9.79 -4.96 13.26
CA GLY A 131 8.80 -5.39 14.25
C GLY A 131 9.12 -6.70 14.97
N LEU A 132 10.22 -7.39 14.65
CA LEU A 132 10.70 -8.59 15.35
C LEU A 132 11.82 -8.30 16.37
N ALA A 133 12.48 -7.15 16.28
CA ALA A 133 13.64 -6.84 17.12
C ALA A 133 13.29 -6.16 18.47
N ALA A 134 12.00 -5.90 18.73
CA ALA A 134 11.54 -5.23 19.96
C ALA A 134 11.03 -6.20 21.05
N SER A 135 11.38 -7.48 20.94
CA SER A 135 11.07 -8.50 21.95
C SER A 135 12.30 -9.35 22.22
N SER A 136 13.27 -8.76 22.91
CA SER A 136 14.40 -9.43 23.56
C SER A 136 14.82 -8.61 24.76
#